data_AF-A0A0B6YRH3-F1
#
_entry.id   AF-A0A0B6YRH3-F1
#
_cell.length_a   1.000
_cell.length_b   1.000
_cell.length_c   1.000
_cell.angle_alpha   90.00
_cell.angle_beta   90.00
_cell.angle_gamma   90.00
#
_symmetry.space_group_name_H-M   'P 1'
#
loop_
_entity.id
_entity.type
_entity.pdbx_description
1 polymer ?
#
loop_
_entity_poly.entity_id
_entity_poly.type
_entity_poly.pdbx_seq_one_letter_code
_entity_poly.pdbx_strand_id
1 'polypeptide(L)'
;SVYHFLILIIYLIRAIYPELFSNDLDISDYDMFCCYAGTWPQMYFYSTVDHIVPYEGVEKVIRMRSSIGIPLEIKCWNDTEHARHLFVHEEEYTEMC
;
A
#
# COMPACT_ATOMS: atom_id res chain seq x y z
N SER A 1 -24.65 34.57 13.64
CA SER A 1 -25.13 33.18 13.54
C SER A 1 -24.00 32.25 13.96
N VAL A 2 -24.23 31.34 14.91
CA VAL A 2 -23.21 30.43 15.49
C VAL A 2 -22.43 29.68 14.41
N TYR A 3 -23.07 29.35 13.29
CA TYR A 3 -22.47 28.70 12.14
C TYR A 3 -21.27 29.46 11.53
N HIS A 4 -21.34 30.79 11.44
CA HIS A 4 -20.24 31.57 10.86
C HIS A 4 -19.01 31.58 11.77
N PHE A 5 -19.24 31.56 13.08
CA PHE A 5 -18.18 31.50 14.08
C PHE A 5 -17.47 30.14 14.06
N LEU A 6 -18.22 29.04 13.92
CA LEU A 6 -17.65 27.70 13.77
C LEU A 6 -16.84 27.55 12.48
N ILE A 7 -17.34 28.09 11.36
CA ILE A 7 -16.61 28.08 10.08
C ILE A 7 -15.28 28.84 10.21
N LEU A 8 -15.29 30.01 10.85
CA LEU A 8 -14.07 30.79 11.07
C LEU A 8 -13.04 30.03 11.91
N ILE A 9 -13.49 29.33 12.96
CA ILE A 9 -12.63 28.49 13.80
C ILE A 9 -11.98 27.38 12.98
N ILE A 10 -12.73 26.71 12.11
CA ILE A 10 -12.20 25.65 11.23
C ILE A 10 -11.09 26.21 10.31
N TYR A 11 -11.31 27.39 9.71
CA TYR A 11 -10.30 28.04 8.88
C TYR A 11 -9.05 28.45 9.67
N LEU A 12 -9.21 28.93 10.91
CA LEU A 12 -8.10 29.29 11.77
C LEU A 12 -7.28 28.07 12.21
N ILE A 13 -7.94 26.97 12.58
CA ILE A 13 -7.26 25.71 12.92
C ILE A 13 -6.49 25.18 11.70
N ARG A 14 -7.08 25.24 10.49
CA ARG A 14 -6.41 24.84 9.24
C ARG A 14 -5.20 25.71 8.90
N ALA A 15 -5.22 26.99 9.25
CA ALA A 15 -4.10 27.91 9.04
C ALA A 15 -2.96 27.70 10.06
N ILE A 16 -3.31 27.33 11.30
CA ILE A 16 -2.33 27.14 12.39
C ILE A 16 -1.69 25.75 12.33
N TYR A 17 -2.46 24.73 11.92
CA TYR A 17 -2.00 23.34 11.84
C TYR A 17 -2.24 22.78 10.42
N PRO A 18 -1.52 23.29 9.41
CA PRO A 18 -1.67 22.78 8.03
C PRO A 18 -1.34 21.28 7.94
N GLU A 19 -0.51 20.78 8.85
CA GLU A 19 0.01 19.41 8.93
C GLU A 19 -1.04 18.40 9.44
N LEU A 20 -2.01 18.87 10.26
CA LEU A 20 -3.14 18.07 10.76
C LEU A 20 -4.25 17.94 9.69
N PHE A 21 -4.17 18.73 8.62
CA PHE A 21 -5.14 18.75 7.52
C PHE A 21 -4.50 18.47 6.16
N SER A 22 -3.21 18.18 6.12
CA SER A 22 -2.51 17.67 4.95
C SER A 22 -2.62 16.14 4.93
N ASN A 23 -3.44 15.66 4.01
CA ASN A 23 -3.49 14.28 3.51
C ASN A 23 -4.16 13.17 4.35
N ASP A 24 -4.97 13.48 5.36
CA ASP A 24 -5.76 12.46 6.09
C ASP A 24 -7.00 11.92 5.34
N LEU A 25 -7.06 12.10 4.02
CA LEU A 25 -7.96 11.36 3.12
C LEU A 25 -7.19 10.75 1.93
N ASP A 26 -5.89 10.54 2.10
CA ASP A 26 -5.13 9.67 1.21
C ASP A 26 -5.33 8.25 1.75
N ILE A 27 -6.41 7.58 1.32
CA ILE A 27 -6.46 6.12 1.39
C ILE A 27 -5.22 5.70 0.60
N SER A 28 -4.13 5.31 1.27
CA SER A 28 -2.94 4.90 0.53
C SER A 28 -3.37 3.79 -0.45
N ASP A 29 -2.81 3.73 -1.65
CA ASP A 29 -3.21 2.72 -2.64
C ASP A 29 -3.24 1.29 -2.04
N TYR A 30 -2.42 1.05 -0.99
CA TYR A 30 -2.37 -0.17 -0.18
C TYR A 30 -3.57 -0.39 0.76
N ASP A 31 -4.21 0.66 1.28
CA ASP A 31 -5.37 0.54 2.17
C ASP A 31 -6.60 0.03 1.40
N MET A 32 -6.70 0.31 0.10
CA MET A 32 -7.67 -0.34 -0.78
C MET A 32 -7.46 -1.86 -0.83
N PHE A 33 -6.21 -2.32 -1.02
CA PHE A 33 -5.89 -3.75 -0.98
C PHE A 33 -6.15 -4.36 0.39
N CYS A 34 -6.06 -3.56 1.45
CA CYS A 34 -6.35 -4.03 2.79
C CYS A 34 -7.85 -4.19 3.06
N CYS A 35 -8.68 -3.30 2.53
CA CYS A 35 -10.13 -3.37 2.65
C CYS A 35 -10.78 -4.34 1.65
N TYR A 36 -10.00 -4.94 0.76
CA TYR A 36 -10.50 -5.83 -0.27
C TYR A 36 -11.05 -7.14 0.32
N ALA A 37 -12.30 -7.48 0.00
CA ALA A 37 -13.03 -8.59 0.63
C ALA A 37 -12.73 -9.98 0.05
N GLY A 38 -11.96 -10.09 -1.04
CA GLY A 38 -11.71 -11.39 -1.64
C GLY A 38 -10.74 -12.25 -0.82
N THR A 39 -11.08 -13.53 -0.74
CA THR A 39 -10.43 -14.52 0.15
C THR A 39 -9.72 -15.65 -0.61
N TRP A 40 -9.53 -15.50 -1.92
CA TRP A 40 -8.81 -16.48 -2.72
C TRP A 40 -7.31 -16.48 -2.38
N PRO A 41 -6.60 -17.60 -2.64
CA PRO A 41 -5.14 -17.67 -2.51
C PRO A 41 -4.43 -16.61 -3.34
N GLN A 42 -3.50 -15.86 -2.75
CA GLN A 42 -2.84 -14.73 -3.41
C GLN A 42 -1.34 -14.95 -3.54
N MET A 43 -0.80 -14.57 -4.69
CA MET A 43 0.63 -14.59 -4.96
C MET A 43 1.16 -13.15 -5.05
N TYR A 44 2.27 -12.89 -4.38
CA TYR A 44 2.92 -11.58 -4.35
C TYR A 44 4.34 -11.68 -4.90
N PHE A 45 4.59 -10.91 -5.95
CA PHE A 45 5.90 -10.70 -6.56
C PHE A 45 6.29 -9.25 -6.38
N TYR A 46 7.43 -9.01 -5.74
CA TYR A 46 7.94 -7.67 -5.49
C TYR A 46 9.46 -7.66 -5.27
N SER A 47 10.04 -6.47 -5.22
CA SER A 47 11.46 -6.32 -4.93
C SER A 47 11.76 -5.17 -3.97
N THR A 48 12.78 -5.37 -3.14
CA THR A 48 13.31 -4.33 -2.23
C THR A 48 14.02 -3.20 -2.96
N VAL A 49 14.38 -3.37 -4.24
CA VAL A 49 15.00 -2.32 -5.07
C VAL A 49 14.02 -1.70 -6.06
N ASP A 50 12.72 -2.01 -5.98
CA ASP A 50 11.70 -1.31 -6.75
C ASP A 50 11.51 0.12 -6.20
N HIS A 51 11.96 1.12 -6.96
CA HIS A 51 11.85 2.53 -6.59
C HIS A 51 10.49 3.15 -6.93
N ILE A 52 9.64 2.46 -7.71
CA ILE A 52 8.31 2.92 -8.11
C ILE A 52 7.29 2.47 -7.06
N VAL A 53 7.37 1.20 -6.63
CA VAL A 53 6.46 0.59 -5.66
C VAL A 53 7.26 0.17 -4.43
N PRO A 54 7.25 0.95 -3.34
CA PRO A 54 7.98 0.61 -2.12
C PRO A 54 7.55 -0.74 -1.54
N TYR A 55 8.54 -1.59 -1.22
CA TYR A 55 8.29 -2.94 -0.74
C TYR A 55 7.56 -2.96 0.62
N GLU A 56 7.74 -1.93 1.44
CA GLU A 56 7.13 -1.80 2.75
C GLU A 56 5.60 -1.75 2.67
N GLY A 57 5.07 -1.12 1.62
CA GLY A 57 3.63 -1.09 1.35
C GLY A 57 3.10 -2.47 0.96
N VAL A 58 3.83 -3.20 0.11
CA VAL A 58 3.50 -4.58 -0.27
C VAL A 58 3.49 -5.49 0.96
N GLU A 59 4.53 -5.39 1.80
CA GLU A 59 4.61 -6.16 3.04
C GLU A 59 3.50 -5.82 4.04
N LYS A 60 3.06 -4.55 4.12
CA LYS A 60 1.91 -4.14 4.93
C LYS A 60 0.65 -4.90 4.50
N VAL A 61 0.39 -4.98 3.20
CA VAL A 61 -0.75 -5.73 2.64
C VAL A 61 -0.61 -7.21 2.93
N ILE A 62 0.55 -7.82 2.66
CA ILE A 62 0.83 -9.23 2.92
C ILE A 62 0.56 -9.58 4.40
N ARG A 63 1.09 -8.79 5.34
CA ARG A 63 0.89 -9.00 6.78
C ARG A 63 -0.59 -8.95 7.15
N MET A 64 -1.33 -7.97 6.63
CA MET A 64 -2.76 -7.88 6.86
C MET A 64 -3.46 -9.14 6.31
N ARG A 65 -3.25 -9.46 5.04
CA ARG A 65 -3.91 -10.59 4.37
C ARG A 65 -3.62 -11.93 5.04
N SER A 66 -2.38 -12.14 5.47
CA SER A 66 -1.98 -13.32 6.24
C SER A 66 -2.71 -13.38 7.59
N SER A 67 -2.87 -12.24 8.28
CA SER A 67 -3.53 -12.19 9.59
C SER A 67 -5.01 -12.57 9.55
N ILE A 68 -5.67 -12.39 8.40
CA ILE A 68 -7.07 -12.83 8.18
C ILE A 68 -7.15 -14.25 7.58
N GLY A 69 -6.03 -14.96 7.51
CA GLY A 69 -5.97 -16.38 7.11
C GLY A 69 -6.01 -16.64 5.61
N ILE A 70 -5.70 -15.65 4.76
CA ILE A 70 -5.59 -15.89 3.32
C ILE A 70 -4.34 -16.74 3.04
N PRO A 71 -4.42 -17.81 2.22
CA PRO A 71 -3.24 -18.52 1.74
C PRO A 71 -2.40 -17.59 0.84
N LEU A 72 -1.14 -17.38 1.21
CA LEU A 72 -0.24 -16.49 0.49
C LEU A 72 0.99 -17.24 -0.03
N GLU A 73 1.34 -16.97 -1.27
CA GLU A 73 2.65 -17.28 -1.84
C GLU A 73 3.41 -15.97 -2.07
N ILE A 74 4.65 -15.89 -1.59
CA ILE A 74 5.37 -14.63 -1.52
C ILE A 74 6.77 -14.85 -2.08
N LYS A 75 7.12 -14.08 -3.10
CA LYS A 75 8.48 -14.00 -3.62
C LYS A 75 8.96 -12.56 -3.64
N CYS A 76 10.05 -12.34 -2.90
CA CYS A 76 10.74 -11.06 -2.81
C CYS A 76 12.14 -11.20 -3.42
N TRP A 77 12.44 -10.34 -4.38
CA TRP A 77 13.79 -10.20 -4.94
C TRP A 77 14.50 -8.97 -4.38
N ASN A 78 15.82 -8.91 -4.47
CA ASN A 78 16.62 -7.78 -3.99
C ASN A 78 17.47 -7.12 -5.07
N ASP A 79 17.22 -7.46 -6.33
CA ASP A 79 18.06 -7.11 -7.47
C ASP A 79 17.25 -6.81 -8.75
N THR A 80 15.92 -6.77 -8.67
CA THR A 80 15.06 -6.55 -9.83
C THR A 80 14.30 -5.25 -9.75
N GLU A 81 14.43 -4.43 -10.77
CA GLU A 81 13.61 -3.23 -10.97
C GLU A 81 12.14 -3.57 -11.23
N HIS A 82 11.30 -2.54 -11.16
CA HIS A 82 9.88 -2.62 -11.44
C HIS A 82 9.58 -3.33 -12.77
N ALA A 83 8.63 -4.27 -12.74
CA ALA A 83 8.15 -5.01 -13.90
C ALA A 83 9.23 -5.81 -14.66
N ARG A 84 10.33 -6.17 -14.00
CA ARG A 84 11.43 -6.94 -14.62
C ARG A 84 11.67 -8.35 -14.07
N HIS A 85 10.87 -8.80 -13.10
CA HIS A 85 11.07 -10.10 -12.44
C HIS A 85 11.13 -11.27 -13.44
N LEU A 86 10.21 -11.35 -14.40
CA LEU A 86 10.19 -12.41 -15.42
C LEU A 86 11.47 -12.43 -16.26
N PHE A 87 12.04 -11.27 -16.61
CA PHE A 87 13.21 -11.23 -17.48
C PHE A 87 14.52 -11.47 -16.74
N VAL A 88 14.58 -11.10 -15.45
CA VAL A 88 15.79 -11.24 -14.63
C VAL A 88 15.86 -12.62 -13.98
N HIS A 89 14.71 -13.15 -13.56
CA HIS A 89 14.58 -14.43 -12.85
C HIS A 89 13.57 -15.34 -13.55
N GLU A 90 13.73 -15.55 -14.85
CA GLU A 90 12.78 -16.28 -15.71
C GLU A 90 12.41 -17.66 -15.17
N GLU A 91 13.42 -18.46 -14.80
CA GLU A 91 13.24 -19.82 -14.28
C GLU A 91 12.39 -19.81 -13.02
N GLU A 92 12.81 -19.05 -12.00
CA GLU A 92 12.11 -18.96 -10.72
C GLU A 92 10.71 -18.35 -10.86
N TYR A 93 10.56 -17.33 -11.70
CA TYR A 93 9.25 -16.71 -11.96
C TYR A 93 8.28 -17.72 -12.60
N THR A 94 8.77 -18.52 -13.56
CA THR A 94 7.94 -19.48 -14.30
C THR A 94 7.60 -20.70 -13.45
N GLU A 95 8.50 -21.16 -12.58
CA GLU A 95 8.22 -22.28 -11.66
C GLU A 95 7.11 -21.99 -10.65
N MET A 96 6.92 -20.72 -10.30
CA MET A 96 5.88 -20.29 -9.37
C MET A 96 4.52 -20.02 -10.03
N CYS A 97 4.45 -19.94 -11.37
CA CYS A 97 3.21 -19.64 -12.11
C CYS A 97 2.57 -20.89 -12.70
#